data_AF-A0A6N6PB80-F1
#
_entry.id   AF-A0A6N6PB80-F1
#
_cell.length_a   1.000
_cell.length_b   1.000
_cell.length_c   1.000
_cell.angle_alpha   90.00
_cell.angle_beta   90.00
_cell.angle_gamma   90.00
#
_symmetry.space_group_name_H-M   'P 1'
#
loop_
_entity.id
_entity.type
_entity.pdbx_description
1 polymer ?
#
loop_
_entity_poly.entity_id
_entity_poly.type
_entity_poly.pdbx_seq_one_letter_code
_entity_poly.pdbx_strand_id
1 'polypeptide(L)' 'MSVSRRAPEAPGIAPAHYHLALVLQTQGRADDARRHFREAARLVPADQEIAASLRRAESAG' A
#
# COMPACT_ATOMS: atom_id res chain seq x y z
N MET A 1 -3.88 14.72 23.12
CA MET A 1 -2.66 13.95 22.80
C MET A 1 -3.07 12.76 21.95
N SER A 2 -2.73 12.79 20.66
CA SER A 2 -3.02 11.72 19.71
C SER A 2 -2.23 10.48 20.10
N VAL A 3 -2.93 9.42 20.52
CA VAL A 3 -2.32 8.10 20.71
C VAL A 3 -1.99 7.55 19.33
N SER A 4 -0.81 7.91 18.82
CA SER A 4 -0.18 7.23 17.68
C SER A 4 0.06 5.79 18.09
N ARG A 5 -0.94 4.94 17.83
CA ARG A 5 -0.88 3.49 18.00
C ARG A 5 0.11 3.00 16.95
N ARG A 6 1.38 3.02 17.32
CA ARG A 6 2.52 2.57 16.54
C ARG A 6 2.36 1.05 16.39
N ALA A 7 1.80 0.64 15.26
CA ALA A 7 1.79 -0.77 14.86
C ALA A 7 3.24 -1.28 14.86
N PRO A 8 3.49 -2.56 15.18
CA PRO A 8 4.84 -3.12 15.16
C PRO A 8 5.41 -2.88 13.76
N GLU A 9 6.36 -1.94 13.72
CA GLU A 9 7.12 -1.56 12.55
C GLU A 9 7.81 -2.80 12.00
N ALA A 10 7.21 -3.44 10.99
CA ALA A 10 7.88 -4.37 10.09
C ALA A 10 8.58 -3.51 9.02
N PRO A 11 9.80 -2.98 9.28
CA PRO A 11 10.27 -1.73 8.68
C PRO A 11 10.72 -1.86 7.22
N GLY A 12 10.44 -2.98 6.55
CA GLY A 12 10.88 -3.23 5.18
C GLY A 12 9.88 -3.93 4.28
N ILE A 13 8.84 -4.58 4.82
CA ILE A 13 7.96 -5.43 3.99
C ILE A 13 6.81 -4.62 3.38
N ALA A 14 6.18 -3.74 4.17
CA ALA A 14 5.10 -2.88 3.69
C ALA A 14 5.55 -1.86 2.62
N PRO A 15 6.63 -1.08 2.82
CA PRO A 15 7.12 -0.17 1.77
C PRO A 15 7.62 -0.91 0.53
N ALA A 16 8.12 -2.14 0.65
CA ALA A 16 8.50 -2.95 -0.51
C ALA A 16 7.28 -3.34 -1.36
N HIS A 17 6.19 -3.80 -0.74
CA HIS A 17 4.96 -4.08 -1.45
C HIS A 17 4.35 -2.82 -2.07
N TYR A 18 4.43 -1.67 -1.38
CA TYR A 18 4.00 -0.38 -1.90
C TYR A 18 4.78 0.04 -3.17
N HIS A 19 6.11 0.03 -3.12
CA HIS A 19 6.94 0.40 -4.27
C HIS A 19 6.77 -0.58 -5.45
N LEU A 20 6.65 -1.88 -5.17
CA LEU A 20 6.37 -2.87 -6.20
C LEU A 20 5.01 -2.61 -6.87
N ALA A 21 3.99 -2.26 -6.10
CA ALA A 21 2.68 -1.91 -6.62
C ALA A 21 2.73 -0.68 -7.54
N LEU A 22 3.50 0.35 -7.18
CA LEU A 22 3.73 1.51 -8.05
C LEU A 22 4.39 1.12 -9.38
N VAL A 23 5.43 0.30 -9.32
CA VAL A 23 6.15 -0.20 -10.51
C VAL A 23 5.26 -1.06 -11.40
N LEU A 24 4.33 -1.83 -10.84
CA LEU A 24 3.35 -2.58 -11.62
C LEU A 24 2.29 -1.68 -12.24
N GLN A 25 1.89 -0.62 -11.53
CA GLN A 25 0.96 0.37 -12.04
C GLN A 25 1.52 1.09 -13.27
N THR A 26 2.81 1.47 -13.24
CA THR A 26 3.48 2.11 -14.39
C THR A 26 3.67 1.16 -15.58
N GLN A 27 3.73 -0.15 -15.33
CA GLN A 27 3.73 -1.18 -16.38
C GLN A 27 2.34 -1.49 -16.94
N GLY A 28 1.28 -0.80 -16.50
CA GLY A 28 -0.10 -1.07 -16.90
C GLY A 28 -0.69 -2.34 -16.26
N ARG A 29 0.02 -2.98 -15.33
CA ARG A 29 -0.44 -4.17 -14.61
C ARG A 29 -1.27 -3.77 -13.38
N ALA A 30 -2.40 -3.13 -13.64
CA ALA A 30 -3.26 -2.55 -12.59
C ALA A 30 -3.76 -3.60 -11.58
N ASP A 31 -4.13 -4.80 -12.03
CA ASP A 31 -4.61 -5.87 -11.13
C ASP A 31 -3.52 -6.37 -10.17
N ASP A 32 -2.29 -6.54 -10.65
CA ASP A 32 -1.17 -6.93 -9.79
C ASP A 32 -0.80 -5.81 -8.82
N ALA A 33 -0.82 -4.55 -9.28
CA ALA A 33 -0.60 -3.39 -8.44
C ALA A 33 -1.60 -3.34 -7.27
N ARG A 34 -2.90 -3.55 -7.56
CA ARG A 34 -3.95 -3.62 -6.53
C ARG A 34 -3.66 -4.68 -5.47
N ARG A 35 -3.23 -5.89 -5.88
CA ARG A 35 -2.89 -6.98 -4.94
C ARG A 35 -1.74 -6.57 -4.00
N HIS A 36 -0.71 -5.94 -4.52
CA HIS A 36 0.43 -5.50 -3.72
C HIS A 36 0.12 -4.31 -2.81
N PHE A 37 -0.70 -3.34 -3.26
CA PHE A 37 -1.21 -2.30 -2.37
C PHE A 37 -2.07 -2.88 -1.24
N ARG A 38 -2.84 -3.94 -1.51
CA ARG A 38 -3.65 -4.64 -0.49
C ARG A 38 -2.78 -5.30 0.58
N GLU A 39 -1.70 -5.97 0.19
CA GLU A 39 -0.75 -6.55 1.15
C GLU A 39 -0.03 -5.47 1.96
N ALA A 40 0.41 -4.39 1.31
CA ALA A 40 0.99 -3.24 2.01
C ALA A 40 0.01 -2.65 3.04
N ALA A 41 -1.27 -2.51 2.68
CA ALA A 41 -2.32 -1.99 3.55
C ALA A 41 -2.68 -2.94 4.70
N ARG A 42 -2.55 -4.26 4.50
CA ARG A 42 -2.71 -5.26 5.57
C ARG A 42 -1.60 -5.18 6.59
N LEU A 43 -0.37 -4.92 6.15
CA LEU A 43 0.80 -4.80 7.02
C LEU A 43 0.82 -3.49 7.78
N VAL A 44 0.46 -2.37 7.15
CA VAL A 44 0.38 -1.05 7.78
C VAL A 44 -0.95 -0.37 7.45
N PRO A 45 -2.04 -0.77 8.11
CA PRO A 45 -3.37 -0.22 7.85
C PRO A 45 -3.54 1.23 8.30
N ALA A 46 -2.64 1.73 9.14
CA ALA A 46 -2.63 3.12 9.58
C ALA A 46 -1.93 4.07 8.59
N ASP A 47 -1.26 3.52 7.57
CA ASP A 47 -0.52 4.31 6.59
C ASP A 47 -1.47 4.98 5.59
N GLN A 48 -1.51 6.31 5.65
CA GLN A 48 -2.38 7.12 4.79
C GLN A 48 -1.98 7.02 3.31
N GLU A 49 -0.70 6.87 3.01
CA GLU A 49 -0.18 6.85 1.65
C GLU A 49 -0.48 5.53 0.94
N ILE A 50 -0.29 4.41 1.65
CA ILE A 50 -0.69 3.09 1.15
C ILE A 50 -2.21 3.03 0.96
N ALA A 51 -2.99 3.54 1.92
CA ALA A 51 -4.45 3.56 1.83
C ALA A 51 -4.96 4.43 0.66
N ALA A 52 -4.36 5.60 0.44
CA ALA A 52 -4.69 6.47 -0.69
C ALA A 52 -4.35 5.80 -2.03
N SER A 53 -3.21 5.13 -2.10
CA SER A 53 -2.74 4.49 -3.33
C SER A 53 -3.56 3.25 -3.70
N LEU A 54 -3.99 2.46 -2.72
CA LEU A 54 -4.93 1.36 -2.95
C LEU A 54 -6.26 1.88 -3.52
N ARG A 55 -6.81 2.95 -2.93
CA ARG A 55 -8.07 3.55 -3.39
C ARG A 55 -7.95 4.04 -4.83
N ARG A 56 -6.84 4.70 -5.17
CA ARG A 56 -6.55 5.14 -6.53
C ARG A 56 -6.46 3.96 -7.49
N ALA A 57 -5.73 2.91 -7.10
CA ALA A 57 -5.57 1.71 -7.90
C ALA A 57 -6.93 1.03 -8.17
N GLU A 58 -7.81 0.93 -7.17
CA GLU A 58 -9.14 0.32 -7.32
C GLU A 58 -10.10 1.22 -8.14
N SER A 59 -9.94 2.55 -8.07
CA SER A 59 -10.75 3.49 -8.87
C SER A 59 -10.36 3.59 -10.35
N ALA A 60 -9.16 3.14 -10.73
CA ALA A 60 -8.67 3.19 -12.10
C ALA A 60 -9.12 1.98 -12.96
N GLY A 61 -10.30 1.43 -12.67
CA GLY A 61 -10.90 0.30 -13.39
C GLY A 61 -11.70 0.76 -14.60
#